data_AF-A0A2H3U7S7-F1
#
_entry.id   AF-A0A2H3U7S7-F1
#
_cell.length_a   1.000
_cell.length_b   1.000
_cell.length_c   1.000
_cell.angle_alpha   90.00
_cell.angle_beta   90.00
_cell.angle_gamma   90.00
#
_symmetry.space_group_name_H-M   'P 1'
#
loop_
_entity.id
_entity.type
_entity.pdbx_description
1 polymer ?
#
loop_
_entity_poly.entity_id
_entity_poly.type
_entity_poly.pdbx_seq_one_letter_code
_entity_poly.pdbx_strand_id
1 'polypeptide(L)'
;MKQEKKLENDKDEASEDLLKLHEEIAALQSRLALAASRLSRIRKIRNRVKEKHSEATRRGLQEVDQQDAILSGLDAHEDALLRDLQVDHVPNDVDWSALGLGEDFLNASPLFEAGESSSGVAKH
;
A
#
# COMPACT_ATOMS: atom_id res chain seq x y z
N MET A 1 -49.33 21.54 62.74
CA MET A 1 -48.36 20.58 63.31
C MET A 1 -48.21 19.28 62.54
N LYS A 2 -49.17 18.33 62.53
CA LYS A 2 -48.97 17.03 61.82
C LYS A 2 -48.84 17.14 60.29
N GLN A 3 -49.63 18.00 59.65
CA GLN A 3 -49.56 18.23 58.21
C GLN A 3 -48.29 18.97 57.78
N GLU A 4 -47.89 20.01 58.52
CA GLU A 4 -46.65 20.74 58.26
C GLU A 4 -45.43 19.81 58.33
N LYS A 5 -45.36 18.94 59.35
CA LYS A 5 -44.26 17.97 59.48
C LYS A 5 -44.24 16.95 58.32
N LYS A 6 -45.41 16.56 57.81
CA LYS A 6 -45.48 15.68 56.63
C LYS A 6 -44.94 16.39 55.38
N LEU A 7 -45.38 17.63 55.14
CA LEU A 7 -44.90 18.43 54.02
C LEU A 7 -43.39 18.72 54.09
N GLU A 8 -42.86 18.91 55.29
CA GLU A 8 -41.42 19.10 55.50
C GLU A 8 -40.64 17.83 55.14
N ASN A 9 -41.09 16.67 55.61
CA ASN A 9 -40.49 15.38 55.22
C ASN A 9 -40.59 15.13 53.70
N ASP A 10 -41.76 15.36 53.09
CA ASP A 10 -41.97 15.16 51.65
C ASP A 10 -41.05 16.11 50.84
N LYS A 11 -40.81 17.33 51.33
CA LYS A 11 -39.90 18.31 50.71
C LYS A 11 -38.44 17.85 50.82
N ASP A 12 -38.03 17.35 51.98
CA ASP A 12 -36.68 16.88 52.21
C ASP A 12 -36.38 15.64 51.35
N GLU A 13 -37.32 14.69 51.26
CA GLU A 13 -37.23 13.52 50.37
C GLU A 13 -37.12 13.94 48.89
N ALA A 14 -37.99 14.85 48.43
CA ALA A 14 -37.91 15.38 47.07
C ALA A 14 -36.59 16.11 46.78
N SER A 15 -36.03 16.79 47.80
CA SER A 15 -34.73 17.46 47.68
C SER A 15 -33.58 16.46 47.56
N GLU A 16 -33.59 15.38 48.33
CA GLU A 16 -32.60 14.31 48.23
C GLU A 16 -32.65 13.62 46.87
N ASP A 17 -33.85 13.33 46.36
CA ASP A 17 -34.02 12.69 45.06
C ASP A 17 -33.55 13.58 43.91
N LEU A 18 -33.82 14.89 43.98
CA LEU A 18 -33.30 15.85 43.02
C LEU A 18 -31.76 15.87 43.03
N LEU A 19 -31.14 15.79 44.21
CA LEU A 19 -29.69 15.80 44.35
C LEU A 19 -29.06 14.52 43.77
N LYS A 20 -29.64 13.35 44.04
CA LYS A 20 -29.22 12.07 43.43
C LYS A 20 -29.31 12.13 41.91
N LEU A 21 -30.41 12.66 41.36
CA LEU A 21 -30.57 12.82 39.91
C LEU A 21 -29.50 13.75 39.30
N HIS A 22 -29.13 14.82 40.01
CA HIS A 22 -28.05 15.69 39.56
C HIS A 22 -26.69 14.98 39.54
N GLU A 23 -26.39 14.17 40.55
CA GLU A 23 -25.17 13.37 40.59
C GLU A 23 -25.13 12.34 39.45
N GLU A 24 -26.25 11.67 39.18
CA GLU A 24 -26.37 10.73 38.07
C GLU A 24 -26.18 11.42 36.71
N ILE A 25 -26.77 12.60 36.52
CA ILE A 25 -26.58 13.41 35.31
C ILE A 25 -25.11 13.79 35.14
N ALA A 26 -24.44 14.24 36.20
CA ALA A 26 -23.01 14.59 36.14
C ALA A 26 -22.15 13.37 35.77
N ALA A 27 -22.44 12.20 36.36
CA ALA A 27 -21.76 10.96 36.03
C ALA A 27 -21.98 10.55 34.56
N LEU A 28 -23.22 10.65 34.07
CA LEU A 28 -23.56 10.35 32.67
C LEU A 28 -22.89 11.33 31.71
N GLN A 29 -22.85 12.62 32.01
CA GLN A 29 -22.18 13.64 31.22
C GLN A 29 -20.67 13.37 31.13
N SER A 30 -20.04 13.02 32.25
CA SER A 30 -18.62 12.63 32.29
C SER A 30 -18.35 11.41 31.41
N ARG A 31 -19.18 10.36 31.52
CA ARG A 31 -19.08 9.16 30.67
C ARG A 31 -19.28 9.48 29.19
N LEU A 32 -20.24 10.36 28.86
CA LEU A 32 -20.48 10.81 27.50
C LEU A 32 -19.27 11.55 26.92
N ALA A 33 -18.68 12.47 27.69
CA ALA A 33 -17.49 13.22 27.27
C ALA A 33 -16.30 12.30 27.00
N LEU A 34 -16.06 11.31 27.88
CA LEU A 34 -15.03 10.29 27.69
C LEU A 34 -15.26 9.45 26.44
N ALA A 35 -16.50 8.99 26.22
CA ALA A 35 -16.87 8.20 25.05
C ALA A 35 -16.70 9.00 23.74
N ALA A 36 -17.15 10.27 23.73
CA ALA A 36 -17.00 11.16 22.59
C ALA A 36 -15.52 11.44 22.26
N SER A 37 -14.70 11.69 23.27
CA SER A 37 -13.24 11.87 23.12
C SER A 37 -12.57 10.61 22.55
N ARG A 38 -12.94 9.44 23.06
CA ARG A 38 -12.44 8.15 22.54
C ARG A 38 -12.86 7.95 21.09
N LEU A 39 -14.12 8.21 20.73
CA LEU A 39 -14.61 8.11 19.37
C LEU A 39 -13.89 9.07 18.42
N SER A 40 -13.65 10.31 18.84
CA SER A 40 -12.88 11.29 18.07
C SER A 40 -11.46 10.82 17.79
N ARG A 41 -10.77 10.27 18.81
CA ARG A 41 -9.43 9.67 18.64
C ARG A 41 -9.45 8.50 17.65
N ILE A 42 -10.41 7.58 17.76
CA ILE A 42 -10.55 6.44 16.85
C ILE A 42 -10.74 6.92 15.41
N ARG A 43 -11.60 7.93 15.18
CA ARG A 43 -11.81 8.52 13.85
C ARG A 43 -10.53 9.13 13.28
N LYS A 44 -9.77 9.89 14.09
CA LYS A 44 -8.47 10.46 13.67
C LYS A 44 -7.47 9.39 13.29
N ILE A 45 -7.34 8.33 14.10
CA ILE A 45 -6.43 7.22 13.81
C ILE A 45 -6.85 6.51 12.51
N ARG A 46 -8.13 6.20 12.34
CA ARG A 46 -8.67 5.58 11.12
C ARG A 46 -8.32 6.39 9.87
N ASN A 47 -8.52 7.71 9.90
CA ASN A 47 -8.22 8.56 8.76
C ASN A 47 -6.73 8.56 8.41
N ARG A 48 -5.85 8.64 9.42
CA ARG A 48 -4.39 8.56 9.22
C ARG A 48 -3.95 7.22 8.64
N VAL A 49 -4.54 6.12 9.08
CA VAL A 49 -4.24 4.78 8.53
C VAL A 49 -4.65 4.71 7.05
N LYS A 50 -5.85 5.20 6.71
CA LYS A 50 -6.33 5.23 5.32
C LYS A 50 -5.43 6.08 4.42
N GLU A 51 -5.02 7.26 4.89
CA GLU A 51 -4.11 8.17 4.18
C GLU A 51 -2.74 7.52 3.93
N LYS A 52 -2.12 6.96 4.98
CA LYS A 52 -0.85 6.25 4.86
C LYS A 52 -0.91 5.07 3.88
N HIS A 53 -1.99 4.29 3.93
CA HIS A 53 -2.19 3.19 2.99
C HIS A 53 -2.27 3.70 1.56
N SER A 54 -3.09 4.72 1.29
CA SER A 54 -3.21 5.33 -0.04
C SER A 54 -1.88 5.87 -0.55
N GLU A 55 -1.10 6.50 0.33
CA GLU A 55 0.21 7.03 -0.01
C GLU A 55 1.21 5.90 -0.32
N ALA A 56 1.22 4.83 0.48
CA ALA A 56 2.09 3.67 0.25
C ALA A 56 1.77 3.00 -1.10
N THR A 57 0.47 2.78 -1.40
CA THR A 57 0.05 2.25 -2.71
C THR A 57 0.49 3.14 -3.86
N ARG A 58 0.32 4.47 -3.72
CA ARG A 58 0.75 5.43 -4.74
C ARG A 58 2.27 5.39 -4.96
N ARG A 59 3.06 5.36 -3.89
CA ARG A 59 4.53 5.29 -3.98
C ARG A 59 4.98 3.98 -4.63
N GLY A 60 4.38 2.86 -4.24
CA GLY A 60 4.68 1.55 -4.83
C GLY A 60 4.40 1.51 -6.33
N LEU A 61 3.27 2.07 -6.79
CA LEU A 61 2.97 2.17 -8.23
C LEU A 61 4.01 3.03 -8.97
N GLN A 62 4.38 4.18 -8.40
CA GLN A 62 5.42 5.03 -9.00
C GLN A 62 6.79 4.34 -9.09
N GLU A 63 7.12 3.50 -8.11
CA GLU A 63 8.36 2.73 -8.12
C GLU A 63 8.35 1.64 -9.21
N VAL A 64 7.20 0.96 -9.40
CA VAL A 64 7.02 0.00 -10.51
C VAL A 64 7.15 0.71 -11.85
N ASP A 65 6.48 1.84 -12.05
CA ASP A 65 6.58 2.62 -13.30
C ASP A 65 8.03 3.04 -13.61
N GLN A 66 8.80 3.39 -12.56
CA GLN A 66 10.23 3.72 -12.70
C GLN A 66 11.07 2.50 -13.08
N GLN A 67 10.78 1.33 -12.48
CA GLN A 67 11.46 0.09 -12.82
C GLN A 67 11.17 -0.33 -14.27
N ASP A 68 9.92 -0.23 -14.72
CA ASP A 68 9.52 -0.53 -16.11
C ASP A 68 10.23 0.40 -17.11
N ALA A 69 10.38 1.68 -16.78
CA ALA A 69 11.14 2.62 -17.61
C ALA A 69 12.64 2.28 -17.69
N ILE A 70 13.23 1.80 -16.59
CA ILE A 70 14.63 1.34 -16.57
C ILE A 70 14.79 0.07 -17.40
N LEU A 71 13.89 -0.92 -17.24
CA LEU A 71 13.92 -2.16 -18.02
C LEU A 71 13.79 -1.88 -19.51
N SER A 72 12.80 -1.06 -19.90
CA SER A 72 12.63 -0.65 -21.30
C SER A 72 13.86 0.07 -21.87
N GLY A 73 14.53 0.89 -21.06
CA GLY A 73 15.78 1.54 -21.45
C GLY A 73 16.95 0.57 -21.59
N LEU A 74 16.99 -0.47 -20.74
CA LEU A 74 18.00 -1.51 -20.80
C LEU A 74 17.83 -2.39 -22.05
N ASP A 75 16.58 -2.79 -22.35
CA ASP A 75 16.23 -3.50 -23.58
C ASP A 75 16.63 -2.70 -24.82
N ALA A 76 16.30 -1.40 -24.85
CA ALA A 76 16.68 -0.53 -25.98
C ALA A 76 18.20 -0.38 -26.14
N HIS A 77 18.94 -0.38 -25.03
CA HIS A 77 20.40 -0.33 -25.04
C HIS A 77 21.00 -1.67 -25.48
N GLU A 78 20.48 -2.80 -25.00
CA GLU A 78 20.86 -4.14 -25.46
C GLU A 78 20.65 -4.26 -26.98
N ASP A 79 19.47 -3.90 -27.47
CA ASP A 79 19.17 -3.86 -28.91
C ASP A 79 20.16 -2.98 -29.70
N ALA A 80 20.58 -1.84 -29.15
CA ALA A 80 21.55 -0.97 -29.79
C ALA A 80 22.94 -1.63 -29.86
N LEU A 81 23.42 -2.22 -28.77
CA LEU A 81 24.68 -2.97 -28.76
C LEU A 81 24.65 -4.15 -29.72
N LEU A 82 23.54 -4.90 -29.76
CA LEU A 82 23.38 -6.01 -30.68
C LEU A 82 23.47 -5.53 -32.13
N ARG A 83 22.81 -4.42 -32.48
CA ARG A 83 22.92 -3.81 -33.81
C ARG A 83 24.35 -3.41 -34.14
N ASP A 84 25.06 -2.78 -33.20
CA ASP A 84 26.45 -2.34 -33.42
C ASP A 84 27.38 -3.56 -33.65
N LEU A 85 27.26 -4.62 -32.85
CA LEU A 85 28.03 -5.85 -33.02
C LEU A 85 27.75 -6.55 -34.36
N GLN A 86 26.50 -6.51 -34.82
CA GLN A 86 26.12 -7.05 -36.13
C GLN A 86 26.75 -6.25 -37.29
N VAL A 87 26.80 -4.92 -37.17
CA VAL A 87 27.47 -4.02 -38.14
C VAL A 87 28.97 -4.30 -38.19
N ASP A 88 29.58 -4.58 -37.04
CA ASP A 88 31.00 -4.96 -36.94
C ASP A 88 31.28 -6.41 -37.35
N HIS A 89 30.27 -7.13 -37.87
CA HIS A 89 30.34 -8.52 -38.32
C HIS A 89 30.87 -9.50 -37.25
N VAL A 90 30.59 -9.21 -35.97
CA VAL A 90 30.93 -10.13 -34.88
C VAL A 90 30.15 -11.44 -35.06
N PRO A 91 30.83 -12.60 -35.08
CA PRO A 91 30.16 -13.90 -35.24
C PRO A 91 29.16 -14.15 -34.11
N ASN A 92 27.97 -14.63 -34.48
CA ASN A 92 26.88 -14.92 -33.53
C ASN A 92 27.18 -16.13 -32.65
N ASP A 93 27.83 -17.14 -33.24
CA ASP A 93 28.23 -18.37 -32.58
C ASP A 93 29.75 -18.32 -32.35
N VAL A 94 30.14 -17.86 -31.17
CA VAL A 94 31.53 -17.86 -30.74
C VAL A 94 31.85 -19.21 -30.10
N ASP A 95 32.81 -19.94 -30.66
CA ASP A 95 33.34 -21.15 -30.02
C ASP A 95 34.24 -20.76 -28.83
N TRP A 96 33.60 -20.63 -27.66
CA TRP A 96 34.27 -20.31 -26.40
C TRP A 96 35.31 -21.36 -26.00
N SER A 97 35.19 -22.60 -26.49
CA SER A 97 36.16 -23.68 -26.23
C SER A 97 37.47 -23.42 -26.96
N ALA A 98 37.40 -22.92 -28.20
CA ALA A 98 38.59 -22.56 -28.98
C ALA A 98 39.36 -21.36 -28.40
N LEU A 99 38.70 -20.51 -27.60
CA LEU A 99 39.31 -19.39 -26.90
C LEU A 99 39.90 -19.77 -25.52
N GLY A 100 39.82 -21.06 -25.14
CA GLY A 100 40.32 -21.55 -23.85
C GLY A 100 39.46 -21.15 -22.65
N LEU A 101 38.23 -20.68 -22.88
CA LEU A 101 37.31 -20.21 -21.84
C LEU A 101 36.37 -21.29 -21.29
N GLY A 102 36.49 -22.54 -21.75
CA GLY A 102 35.98 -23.73 -21.06
C GLY A 102 34.46 -23.86 -20.91
N GLU A 103 34.02 -24.95 -20.27
CA GLU A 103 32.61 -25.38 -20.18
C GLU A 103 31.66 -24.36 -19.51
N ASP A 104 32.20 -23.38 -18.78
CA ASP A 104 31.45 -22.38 -18.01
C ASP A 104 30.57 -21.46 -18.90
N PHE A 105 30.93 -21.31 -20.18
CA PHE A 105 30.20 -20.49 -21.15
C PHE A 105 29.47 -21.30 -22.23
N LEU A 106 29.47 -22.63 -22.16
CA LEU A 106 28.79 -23.48 -23.16
C LEU A 106 27.25 -23.33 -23.14
N ASN A 107 26.69 -22.85 -22.03
CA ASN A 107 25.27 -22.56 -21.90
C ASN A 107 24.92 -21.09 -22.22
N ALA A 108 25.87 -20.29 -22.70
CA ALA A 108 25.56 -18.94 -23.17
C ALA A 108 24.64 -19.03 -24.38
N SER A 109 23.48 -18.37 -24.32
CA SER A 109 22.60 -18.23 -25.48
C SER A 109 23.34 -17.54 -26.64
N PRO A 110 22.96 -17.81 -27.91
CA PRO A 110 23.50 -17.09 -29.06
C PRO A 110 23.39 -15.57 -28.87
N LEU A 111 24.34 -14.80 -29.42
CA LEU A 111 24.33 -13.33 -29.35
C LEU A 111 23.08 -12.71 -30.01
N PHE A 112 22.49 -13.41 -30.99
CA PHE A 112 21.26 -13.06 -31.70
C PHE A 112 20.39 -14.31 -31.84
N GLU A 113 19.11 -14.24 -31.49
CA GLU A 113 18.12 -15.22 -31.97
C GLU A 113 17.91 -15.00 -33.48
N ALA A 114 18.17 -16.01 -34.29
CA ALA A 114 17.87 -15.95 -35.72
C ALA A 114 16.34 -15.87 -35.87
N GLY A 115 15.84 -14.65 -36.06
CA GLY A 115 14.41 -14.39 -36.19
C GLY A 115 13.77 -15.33 -37.21
N GLU A 116 12.90 -16.21 -36.74
CA GLU A 116 11.91 -16.82 -37.62
C GLU A 116 11.08 -15.67 -38.19
N SER A 117 11.23 -15.43 -39.49
CA SER A 117 10.22 -14.70 -40.24
C SER A 117 8.88 -15.35 -39.93
N SER A 118 8.06 -14.66 -39.13
CA SER A 118 6.64 -14.97 -38.95
C SER A 118 5.96 -14.82 -40.31
N SER A 119 6.00 -15.90 -41.09
CA SER A 119 5.16 -16.08 -42.26
C SER A 119 3.77 -16.43 -41.72
N GLY A 120 3.01 -15.38 -41.38
CA GLY A 120 1.59 -15.48 -41.13
C GLY A 120 0.86 -15.94 -42.39
N VAL A 121 0.81 -17.25 -42.62
CA VAL A 121 -0.18 -17.86 -43.51
C VAL A 121 -1.38 -18.23 -42.66
N ALA A 122 -2.34 -17.31 -42.59
CA ALA A 122 -3.70 -17.62 -42.21
C ALA A 122 -4.33 -18.49 -43.31
N LYS A 123 -4.55 -19.79 -43.03
CA LYS A 123 -5.45 -20.61 -43.84
C LYS A 123 -6.88 -20.43 -43.30
N HIS A 124 -7.74 -19.93 -44.18
CA HIS A 124 -9.20 -19.99 -44.08
C HIS A 124 -9.71 -21.44 -44.10
#